data_AF-A0A7C9PMZ2-F1
#
_entry.id   AF-A0A7C9PMZ2-F1
#
_cell.length_a   1.000
_cell.length_b   1.000
_cell.length_c   1.000
_cell.angle_alpha   90.00
_cell.angle_beta   90.00
_cell.angle_gamma   90.00
#
_symmetry.space_group_name_H-M   'P 1'
#
loop_
_entity.id
_entity.type
_entity.pdbx_description
1 polymer ?
#
loop_
_entity_poly.entity_id
_entity_poly.type
_entity_poly.pdbx_seq_one_letter_code
_entity_poly.pdbx_strand_id
1 'polypeptide(L)'
;MRRNALFAAAFAVVVAIAAPTAASASFSWNTVATAPIGGGTIVIAPTTETADKPAAPIRLNSRATGDDAAATVTTAPRPGCPTDVTGPTRTAPAIHSAGGVLGTTTADIAAFAERMNAIRVANCLAPIPLANIKYDACMEKRLFWMAEDPSTDPASAWGHLGSTRSDGVPSVGCDGNLAGGAGNTGATVAQKWWDSLPHRATVYRPDFVGSTAHVCILFAATHGGLPNEPTSFVRAASRWVRC
;
A
#
# COMPACT_ATOMS: atom_id res chain seq x y z
N MET A 1 -68.12 11.88 42.23
CA MET A 1 -67.49 11.65 40.90
C MET A 1 -66.00 11.44 41.13
N ARG A 2 -65.48 10.31 40.64
CA ARG A 2 -64.07 9.92 40.70
C ARG A 2 -63.24 10.79 39.76
N ARG A 3 -62.04 11.22 40.18
CA ARG A 3 -60.84 11.24 39.33
C ARG A 3 -59.58 11.57 40.15
N ASN A 4 -58.65 10.62 40.06
CA ASN A 4 -57.34 10.56 40.72
C ASN A 4 -56.37 11.53 40.05
N ALA A 5 -55.59 12.28 40.83
CA ALA A 5 -54.38 12.93 40.35
C ALA A 5 -53.21 11.95 40.47
N LEU A 6 -52.69 11.50 39.32
CA LEU A 6 -51.50 10.67 39.23
C LEU A 6 -50.25 11.47 39.60
N PHE A 7 -49.45 10.89 40.50
CA PHE A 7 -48.02 11.18 40.64
C PHE A 7 -47.28 10.71 39.39
N ALA A 8 -46.51 11.59 38.74
CA ALA A 8 -45.53 11.21 37.72
C ALA A 8 -44.13 11.30 38.35
N ALA A 9 -43.55 10.16 38.70
CA ALA A 9 -42.16 10.04 39.07
C ALA A 9 -41.29 10.03 37.81
N ALA A 10 -40.39 11.01 37.69
CA ALA A 10 -39.37 11.03 36.64
C ALA A 10 -38.23 10.07 37.02
N PHE A 11 -38.09 8.96 36.29
CA PHE A 11 -36.88 8.13 36.33
C PHE A 11 -35.85 8.71 35.36
N ALA A 12 -34.75 9.23 35.91
CA ALA A 12 -33.55 9.53 35.14
C ALA A 12 -32.77 8.23 34.91
N VAL A 13 -32.76 7.74 33.67
CA VAL A 13 -31.85 6.66 33.25
C VAL A 13 -30.58 7.31 32.75
N VAL A 14 -29.50 7.23 33.54
CA VAL A 14 -28.15 7.54 33.08
C VAL A 14 -27.65 6.32 32.31
N VAL A 15 -27.71 6.37 30.98
CA VAL A 15 -27.01 5.41 30.12
C VAL A 15 -25.54 5.86 30.05
N ALA A 16 -24.69 5.21 30.83
CA ALA A 16 -23.24 5.29 30.64
C ALA A 16 -22.89 4.53 29.36
N ILE A 17 -22.73 5.25 28.25
CA ILE A 17 -22.20 4.69 27.01
C ILE A 17 -20.68 4.59 27.22
N ALA A 18 -20.20 3.39 27.52
CA ALA A 18 -18.77 3.10 27.48
C ALA A 18 -18.29 3.29 26.04
N ALA A 19 -17.43 4.29 25.81
CA ALA A 19 -16.75 4.46 24.53
C ALA A 19 -15.88 3.20 24.27
N PRO A 20 -15.97 2.57 23.09
CA PRO A 20 -15.02 1.53 22.74
C PRO A 20 -13.64 2.20 22.63
N THR A 21 -12.73 1.76 23.48
CA THR A 21 -11.30 2.01 23.32
C THR A 21 -10.90 1.55 21.92
N ALA A 22 -10.35 2.46 21.12
CA ALA A 22 -9.82 2.16 19.80
C ALA A 22 -8.66 1.16 19.96
N ALA A 23 -8.98 -0.13 19.90
CA ALA A 23 -8.00 -1.15 19.62
C ALA A 23 -7.56 -0.93 18.17
N SER A 24 -6.30 -0.57 17.98
CA SER A 24 -5.65 -0.55 16.68
C SER A 24 -5.73 -1.95 16.07
N ALA A 25 -6.79 -2.24 15.34
CA ALA A 25 -6.95 -3.47 14.61
C ALA A 25 -5.81 -3.52 13.58
N SER A 26 -4.85 -4.42 13.82
CA SER A 26 -3.79 -4.70 12.89
C SER A 26 -4.41 -5.40 11.68
N PHE A 27 -4.78 -4.65 10.64
CA PHE A 27 -5.28 -5.24 9.41
C PHE A 27 -4.11 -5.95 8.71
N SER A 28 -4.14 -7.28 8.69
CA SER A 28 -3.18 -8.10 7.96
C SER A 28 -3.62 -8.24 6.51
N TRP A 29 -2.82 -7.67 5.60
CA TRP A 29 -3.03 -7.69 4.15
C TRP A 29 -2.86 -9.07 3.49
N ASN A 30 -2.67 -10.14 4.28
CA ASN A 30 -2.49 -11.50 3.76
C ASN A 30 -3.81 -12.23 3.48
N THR A 31 -4.96 -11.61 3.75
CA THR A 31 -6.26 -12.24 3.46
C THR A 31 -6.74 -11.82 2.08
N VAL A 32 -6.58 -12.73 1.12
CA VAL A 32 -7.17 -12.65 -0.21
C VAL A 32 -8.68 -12.46 -0.06
N ALA A 33 -9.20 -11.32 -0.51
CA ALA A 33 -10.63 -11.18 -0.75
C ALA A 33 -11.00 -12.09 -1.93
N THR A 34 -11.44 -13.31 -1.63
CA THR A 34 -12.09 -14.18 -2.62
C THR A 34 -13.46 -13.60 -2.93
N ALA A 35 -13.58 -12.91 -4.07
CA ALA A 35 -14.87 -12.70 -4.70
C ALA A 35 -15.37 -14.05 -5.27
N PRO A 36 -16.66 -14.39 -5.14
CA PRO A 36 -17.19 -15.62 -5.71
C PRO A 36 -17.19 -15.52 -7.24
N ILE A 37 -16.30 -16.27 -7.89
CA ILE A 37 -16.46 -16.65 -9.29
C ILE A 37 -17.38 -17.86 -9.27
N GLY A 38 -18.53 -17.76 -9.94
CA GLY A 38 -19.51 -18.83 -10.00
C GLY A 38 -18.91 -20.13 -10.54
N GLY A 39 -19.19 -21.23 -9.83
CA GLY A 39 -19.14 -22.59 -10.34
C GLY A 39 -17.77 -23.28 -10.30
N GLY A 40 -17.36 -23.76 -9.12
CA GLY A 40 -16.30 -24.77 -9.01
C GLY A 40 -15.58 -24.73 -7.66
N THR A 41 -15.94 -25.64 -6.76
CA THR A 41 -15.27 -25.80 -5.46
C THR A 41 -13.92 -26.51 -5.67
N ILE A 42 -12.80 -25.81 -5.47
CA ILE A 42 -11.50 -26.47 -5.28
C ILE A 42 -11.20 -26.44 -3.78
N VAL A 43 -11.25 -27.62 -3.15
CA VAL A 43 -10.79 -27.83 -1.78
C VAL A 43 -9.29 -28.08 -1.83
N ILE A 44 -8.48 -27.16 -1.30
CA ILE A 44 -7.06 -27.41 -1.01
C ILE A 44 -6.95 -27.63 0.49
N ALA A 45 -6.71 -28.88 0.88
CA ALA A 45 -6.42 -29.25 2.26
C ALA A 45 -5.03 -28.71 2.68
N PRO A 46 -4.85 -28.28 3.94
CA PRO A 46 -3.56 -27.81 4.43
C PRO A 46 -2.63 -29.01 4.68
N THR A 47 -1.51 -29.08 3.96
CA THR A 47 -0.40 -29.96 4.32
C THR A 47 0.47 -29.28 5.36
N THR A 48 0.52 -29.86 6.55
CA THR A 48 1.51 -29.60 7.59
C THR A 48 2.88 -30.04 7.09
N GLU A 49 3.84 -29.12 6.94
CA GLU A 49 5.25 -29.47 6.79
C GLU A 49 6.07 -28.83 7.92
N THR A 50 6.78 -29.71 8.61
CA THR A 50 7.59 -29.52 9.80
C THR A 50 8.78 -28.58 9.61
N ALA A 51 9.02 -27.77 10.63
CA ALA A 51 10.27 -27.04 10.81
C ALA A 51 11.46 -28.00 11.03
N ASP A 52 12.56 -27.80 10.30
CA ASP A 52 13.90 -27.90 10.89
C ASP A 52 15.01 -27.33 9.96
N LYS A 53 15.49 -26.12 10.27
CA LYS A 53 16.90 -25.70 10.09
C LYS A 53 17.16 -24.41 10.89
N PRO A 54 18.15 -24.34 11.79
CA PRO A 54 18.42 -23.12 12.55
C PRO A 54 19.01 -22.04 11.64
N ALA A 55 18.34 -20.88 11.57
CA ALA A 55 18.95 -19.66 11.06
C ALA A 55 19.97 -19.14 12.09
N ALA A 56 21.17 -18.78 11.63
CA ALA A 56 22.22 -18.22 12.47
C ALA A 56 21.74 -16.94 13.19
N PRO A 57 22.13 -16.72 14.46
CA PRO A 57 21.67 -15.55 15.20
C PRO A 57 22.28 -14.26 14.62
N ILE A 58 21.42 -13.39 14.09
CA ILE A 58 21.80 -12.00 13.81
C ILE A 58 22.03 -11.32 15.16
N ARG A 59 23.27 -10.91 15.43
CA ARG A 59 23.61 -10.11 16.60
C ARG A 59 23.03 -8.70 16.42
N LEU A 60 22.00 -8.38 17.19
CA LEU A 60 21.50 -7.02 17.33
C LEU A 60 22.40 -6.28 18.32
N ASN A 61 23.33 -5.47 17.83
CA ASN A 61 24.01 -4.50 18.67
C ASN A 61 23.16 -3.23 18.69
N SER A 62 22.33 -3.09 19.72
CA SER A 62 21.61 -1.85 20.00
C SER A 62 22.57 -0.78 20.52
N ARG A 63 22.67 0.34 19.79
CA ARG A 63 22.88 1.66 20.41
C ARG A 63 22.27 2.73 19.52
N ALA A 64 21.15 3.27 19.98
CA ALA A 64 20.49 4.42 19.39
C ALA A 64 21.12 5.72 19.92
N THR A 65 21.47 6.62 19.01
CA THR A 65 21.54 8.07 19.22
C THR A 65 21.48 8.76 17.85
N GLY A 66 20.41 9.52 17.61
CA GLY A 66 20.38 10.73 16.77
C GLY A 66 20.39 10.57 15.24
N ASP A 67 19.42 11.24 14.63
CA ASP A 67 19.29 11.66 13.23
C ASP A 67 18.84 10.63 12.19
N ASP A 68 17.59 10.83 11.74
CA ASP A 68 16.96 10.24 10.55
C ASP A 68 17.70 10.64 9.27
N ALA A 69 18.83 9.99 9.01
CA ALA A 69 19.36 9.85 7.67
C ALA A 69 18.86 8.52 7.11
N ALA A 70 18.19 8.57 5.96
CA ALA A 70 17.86 7.39 5.17
C ALA A 70 19.11 6.50 5.07
N ALA A 71 19.09 5.36 5.74
CA ALA A 71 20.17 4.40 5.67
C ALA A 71 20.26 3.92 4.22
N THR A 72 21.27 4.40 3.50
CA THR A 72 21.69 3.85 2.22
C THR A 72 22.10 2.41 2.47
N VAL A 73 21.20 1.48 2.16
CA VAL A 73 21.49 0.05 2.16
C VAL A 73 22.39 -0.23 0.96
N THR A 74 23.68 0.03 1.12
CA THR A 74 24.69 -0.37 0.12
C THR A 74 24.97 -1.85 0.32
N THR A 75 24.16 -2.72 -0.30
CA THR A 75 24.49 -4.14 -0.41
C THR A 75 25.76 -4.29 -1.24
N ALA A 76 26.76 -5.01 -0.72
CA ALA A 76 27.98 -5.31 -1.46
C ALA A 76 27.63 -5.99 -2.80
N PRO A 77 28.27 -5.60 -3.93
CA PRO A 77 27.97 -6.19 -5.23
C PRO A 77 28.15 -7.71 -5.20
N ARG A 78 27.11 -8.45 -5.56
CA ARG A 78 27.22 -9.90 -5.73
C ARG A 78 27.88 -10.18 -7.09
N PRO A 79 28.99 -10.94 -7.15
CA PRO A 79 29.65 -11.25 -8.41
C PRO A 79 28.67 -11.83 -9.43
N GLY A 80 28.62 -11.25 -10.62
CA GLY A 80 27.72 -11.66 -11.72
C GLY A 80 26.33 -11.04 -11.70
N CYS A 81 25.95 -10.28 -10.66
CA CYS A 81 24.68 -9.56 -10.61
C CYS A 81 24.87 -8.10 -11.07
N PRO A 82 23.85 -7.46 -11.65
CA PRO A 82 23.89 -6.05 -12.04
C PRO A 82 24.23 -5.16 -10.84
N THR A 83 24.87 -4.02 -11.10
CA THR A 83 25.10 -2.98 -10.09
C THR A 83 23.94 -2.00 -10.06
N ASP A 84 23.87 -1.21 -8.99
CA ASP A 84 22.92 -0.11 -8.88
C ASP A 84 23.06 0.89 -10.04
N VAL A 85 21.93 1.52 -10.37
CA VAL A 85 21.86 2.64 -11.33
C VAL A 85 21.84 3.95 -10.58
N THR A 86 22.53 4.94 -11.13
CA THR A 86 22.57 6.31 -10.61
C THR A 86 21.91 7.27 -11.59
N GLY A 87 21.56 8.46 -11.11
CA GLY A 87 20.92 9.50 -11.91
C GLY A 87 19.67 10.06 -11.24
N PRO A 88 19.07 11.11 -11.82
CA PRO A 88 17.87 11.72 -11.25
C PRO A 88 16.64 10.84 -11.48
N THR A 89 15.75 10.83 -10.49
CA THR A 89 14.38 10.34 -10.66
C THR A 89 13.51 11.41 -11.30
N ARG A 90 12.32 11.00 -11.75
CA ARG A 90 11.31 11.96 -12.23
C ARG A 90 10.61 12.63 -11.05
N THR A 91 9.98 13.76 -11.34
CA THR A 91 9.20 14.52 -10.37
C THR A 91 7.71 14.14 -10.45
N ALA A 92 6.99 14.44 -9.38
CA ALA A 92 5.54 14.38 -9.32
C ALA A 92 4.99 15.75 -8.91
N PRO A 93 3.75 16.09 -9.31
CA PRO A 93 3.24 17.44 -9.16
C PRO A 93 2.78 17.78 -7.73
N ALA A 94 2.67 16.80 -6.82
CA ALA A 94 2.19 16.98 -5.45
C ALA A 94 0.83 17.72 -5.40
N ILE A 95 -0.09 17.37 -6.29
CA ILE A 95 -1.43 17.96 -6.32
C ILE A 95 -2.27 17.47 -5.14
N HIS A 96 -3.32 18.22 -4.82
CA HIS A 96 -4.34 17.81 -3.87
C HIS A 96 -5.63 17.49 -4.63
N SER A 97 -6.38 16.51 -4.14
CA SER A 97 -7.71 16.23 -4.63
C SER A 97 -8.72 17.30 -4.18
N ALA A 98 -9.93 17.27 -4.75
CA ALA A 98 -10.99 18.20 -4.36
C ALA A 98 -11.42 18.03 -2.89
N GLY A 99 -11.38 16.79 -2.38
CA GLY A 99 -11.60 16.45 -0.97
C GLY A 99 -10.40 16.71 -0.05
N GLY A 100 -9.29 17.24 -0.57
CA GLY A 100 -8.11 17.59 0.22
C GLY A 100 -7.12 16.45 0.48
N VAL A 101 -7.26 15.30 -0.18
CA VAL A 101 -6.30 14.20 -0.12
C VAL A 101 -5.01 14.62 -0.83
N LEU A 102 -3.86 14.35 -0.21
CA LEU A 102 -2.56 14.74 -0.77
C LEU A 102 -2.11 13.70 -1.82
N GLY A 103 -1.61 14.16 -2.96
CA GLY A 103 -1.11 13.31 -4.04
C GLY A 103 0.35 12.92 -3.93
N THR A 104 0.85 12.33 -5.01
CA THR A 104 2.20 11.80 -5.17
C THR A 104 3.21 12.94 -5.13
N THR A 105 4.20 12.81 -4.25
CA THR A 105 5.31 13.77 -4.16
C THR A 105 6.53 13.28 -4.92
N THR A 106 7.45 14.21 -5.24
CA THR A 106 8.75 13.84 -5.81
C THR A 106 9.55 12.94 -4.85
N ALA A 107 9.38 13.09 -3.53
CA ALA A 107 10.01 12.23 -2.54
C ALA A 107 9.47 10.80 -2.59
N ASP A 108 8.17 10.61 -2.86
CA ASP A 108 7.58 9.27 -3.03
C ASP A 108 8.19 8.54 -4.23
N ILE A 109 8.34 9.24 -5.36
CA ILE A 109 8.97 8.69 -6.57
C ILE A 109 10.42 8.32 -6.30
N ALA A 110 11.18 9.19 -5.62
CA ALA A 110 12.57 8.92 -5.28
C ALA A 110 12.71 7.69 -4.39
N ALA A 111 11.99 7.66 -3.26
CA ALA A 111 12.03 6.56 -2.32
C ALA A 111 11.58 5.23 -2.93
N PHE A 112 10.54 5.25 -3.78
CA PHE A 112 10.10 4.07 -4.51
C PHE A 112 11.15 3.59 -5.52
N ALA A 113 11.71 4.50 -6.31
CA ALA A 113 12.68 4.19 -7.36
C ALA A 113 13.97 3.56 -6.80
N GLU A 114 14.52 4.17 -5.75
CA GLU A 114 15.70 3.68 -5.05
C GLU A 114 15.44 2.29 -4.47
N ARG A 115 14.33 2.11 -3.72
CA ARG A 115 14.04 0.83 -3.07
C ARG A 115 13.76 -0.27 -4.08
N MET A 116 12.99 0.02 -5.13
CA MET A 116 12.70 -0.95 -6.19
C MET A 116 13.99 -1.44 -6.84
N ASN A 117 14.90 -0.54 -7.23
CA ASN A 117 16.14 -0.95 -7.88
C ASN A 117 17.10 -1.67 -6.94
N ALA A 118 17.17 -1.26 -5.67
CA ALA A 118 17.93 -2.00 -4.65
C ALA A 118 17.41 -3.44 -4.52
N ILE A 119 16.08 -3.64 -4.51
CA ILE A 119 15.47 -4.99 -4.52
C ILE A 119 15.84 -5.75 -5.79
N ARG A 120 15.77 -5.11 -6.96
CA ARG A 120 16.14 -5.74 -8.24
C ARG A 120 17.59 -6.23 -8.23
N VAL A 121 18.52 -5.35 -7.86
CA VAL A 121 19.96 -5.64 -7.78
C VAL A 121 20.25 -6.75 -6.77
N ALA A 122 19.66 -6.68 -5.57
CA ALA A 122 19.83 -7.71 -4.54
C ALA A 122 19.35 -9.10 -4.99
N ASN A 123 18.44 -9.15 -5.96
CA ASN A 123 17.90 -10.39 -6.53
C ASN A 123 18.40 -10.65 -7.96
N CYS A 124 19.50 -10.01 -8.37
CA CYS A 124 20.17 -10.20 -9.65
C CYS A 124 19.29 -9.92 -10.87
N LEU A 125 18.30 -9.04 -10.72
CA LEU A 125 17.48 -8.50 -11.80
C LEU A 125 18.12 -7.22 -12.35
N ALA A 126 18.07 -7.03 -13.66
CA ALA A 126 18.53 -5.79 -14.30
C ALA A 126 17.76 -4.59 -13.72
N PRO A 127 18.42 -3.54 -13.21
CA PRO A 127 17.74 -2.35 -12.70
C PRO A 127 16.97 -1.62 -13.81
N ILE A 128 15.94 -0.87 -13.41
CA ILE A 128 15.22 0.04 -14.28
C ILE A 128 15.94 1.40 -14.25
N PRO A 129 16.25 2.05 -15.38
CA PRO A 129 16.77 3.41 -15.36
C PRO A 129 15.91 4.33 -14.50
N LEU A 130 16.51 5.12 -13.58
CA LEU A 130 15.74 5.94 -12.64
C LEU A 130 14.80 6.94 -13.34
N ALA A 131 15.18 7.45 -14.52
CA ALA A 131 14.36 8.32 -15.36
C ALA A 131 13.12 7.63 -15.97
N ASN A 132 13.06 6.30 -15.93
CA ASN A 132 11.95 5.46 -16.38
C ASN A 132 10.99 5.08 -15.26
N ILE A 133 11.27 5.46 -14.02
CA ILE A 133 10.33 5.37 -12.90
C ILE A 133 9.58 6.70 -12.86
N LYS A 134 8.29 6.66 -13.21
CA LYS A 134 7.50 7.84 -13.61
C LYS A 134 6.23 7.95 -12.80
N TYR A 135 5.88 9.18 -12.46
CA TYR A 135 4.55 9.53 -11.97
C TYR A 135 3.48 9.20 -13.03
N ASP A 136 2.32 8.71 -12.61
CA ASP A 136 1.16 8.48 -13.47
C ASP A 136 -0.13 9.10 -12.90
N ALA A 137 -0.63 10.12 -13.60
CA ALA A 137 -1.82 10.85 -13.19
C ALA A 137 -3.12 10.02 -13.27
N CYS A 138 -3.17 9.01 -14.14
CA CYS A 138 -4.36 8.19 -14.27
C CYS A 138 -4.53 7.26 -13.07
N MET A 139 -3.43 6.66 -12.59
CA MET A 139 -3.42 5.89 -11.35
C MET A 139 -3.65 6.78 -10.12
N GLU A 140 -3.05 7.97 -10.06
CA GLU A 140 -3.32 8.89 -8.95
C GLU A 140 -4.80 9.28 -8.85
N LYS A 141 -5.44 9.55 -10.00
CA LYS A 141 -6.88 9.81 -10.06
C LYS A 141 -7.71 8.65 -9.47
N ARG A 142 -7.29 7.41 -9.70
CA ARG A 142 -7.93 6.22 -9.13
C ARG A 142 -7.72 6.16 -7.61
N LEU A 143 -6.53 6.48 -7.13
CA LEU A 143 -6.21 6.47 -5.71
C LEU A 143 -6.96 7.58 -4.95
N PHE A 144 -7.07 8.78 -5.51
CA PHE A 144 -7.93 9.83 -4.94
C PHE A 144 -9.39 9.40 -4.86
N TRP A 145 -9.91 8.76 -5.92
CA TRP A 145 -11.27 8.24 -5.89
C TRP A 145 -11.48 7.23 -4.76
N MET A 146 -10.49 6.37 -4.46
CA MET A 146 -10.58 5.44 -3.32
C MET A 146 -10.48 6.18 -1.99
N ALA A 147 -9.54 7.12 -1.88
CA ALA A 147 -9.26 7.84 -0.65
C ALA A 147 -10.38 8.81 -0.26
N GLU A 148 -11.20 9.25 -1.21
CA GLU A 148 -12.34 10.14 -0.94
C GLU A 148 -13.65 9.40 -0.65
N ASP A 149 -13.63 8.07 -0.57
CA ASP A 149 -14.81 7.29 -0.15
C ASP A 149 -15.28 7.76 1.24
N PRO A 150 -16.57 8.10 1.45
CA PRO A 150 -17.01 8.63 2.74
C PRO A 150 -17.14 7.57 3.84
N SER A 151 -16.85 6.30 3.55
CA SER A 151 -16.84 5.24 4.54
C SER A 151 -15.71 5.43 5.55
N THR A 152 -15.97 5.06 6.80
CA THR A 152 -14.92 4.98 7.84
C THR A 152 -14.14 3.66 7.79
N ASP A 153 -14.55 2.72 6.94
CA ASP A 153 -13.81 1.49 6.68
C ASP A 153 -12.73 1.75 5.62
N PRO A 154 -11.43 1.67 5.97
CA PRO A 154 -10.32 1.91 5.02
C PRO A 154 -10.25 0.88 3.89
N ALA A 155 -10.94 -0.27 4.03
CA ALA A 155 -11.07 -1.27 2.97
C ALA A 155 -12.24 -0.98 2.01
N SER A 156 -13.11 -0.02 2.34
CA SER A 156 -14.17 0.41 1.45
C SER A 156 -13.59 1.09 0.20
N ALA A 157 -14.27 0.90 -0.94
CA ALA A 157 -13.79 1.26 -2.27
C ALA A 157 -12.44 0.62 -2.71
N TRP A 158 -11.71 -0.05 -1.80
CA TRP A 158 -10.42 -0.66 -2.07
C TRP A 158 -10.55 -1.80 -3.07
N GLY A 159 -9.85 -1.69 -4.19
CA GLY A 159 -9.79 -2.78 -5.16
C GLY A 159 -9.48 -2.32 -6.57
N HIS A 160 -9.35 -3.32 -7.45
CA HIS A 160 -9.16 -3.14 -8.87
C HIS A 160 -10.32 -2.39 -9.53
N LEU A 161 -10.11 -1.97 -10.78
CA LEU A 161 -11.11 -1.24 -11.55
C LEU A 161 -12.43 -2.03 -11.58
N GLY A 162 -13.52 -1.36 -11.21
CA GLY A 162 -14.83 -2.00 -11.03
C GLY A 162 -15.27 -2.14 -9.56
N SER A 163 -14.38 -1.91 -8.58
CA SER A 163 -14.84 -1.69 -7.20
C SER A 163 -15.76 -0.46 -7.13
N THR A 164 -16.65 -0.45 -6.13
CA THR A 164 -17.65 0.60 -5.94
C THR A 164 -17.37 1.33 -4.62
N ARG A 165 -17.55 2.66 -4.63
CA ARG A 165 -17.55 3.46 -3.40
C ARG A 165 -18.85 3.28 -2.64
N SER A 166 -18.79 3.52 -1.34
CA SER A 166 -19.94 3.48 -0.44
C SER A 166 -21.05 4.46 -0.83
N ASP A 167 -20.71 5.57 -1.49
CA ASP A 167 -21.64 6.58 -2.01
C ASP A 167 -22.11 6.33 -3.45
N GLY A 168 -21.70 5.22 -4.06
CA GLY A 168 -22.09 4.85 -5.42
C GLY A 168 -21.42 5.66 -6.54
N VAL A 169 -20.47 6.55 -6.22
CA VAL A 169 -19.73 7.30 -7.26
C VAL A 169 -18.94 6.31 -8.14
N PRO A 170 -19.12 6.31 -9.48
CA PRO A 170 -18.46 5.35 -10.36
C PRO A 170 -16.94 5.44 -10.32
N SER A 171 -16.28 4.29 -10.47
CA SER A 171 -14.83 4.16 -10.56
C SER A 171 -14.23 5.02 -11.69
N VAL A 172 -13.18 5.78 -11.38
CA VAL A 172 -12.40 6.57 -12.36
C VAL A 172 -10.91 6.26 -12.30
N GLY A 173 -10.17 6.70 -13.32
CA GLY A 173 -8.71 6.57 -13.39
C GLY A 173 -8.26 5.21 -13.92
N CYS A 174 -7.01 4.86 -13.64
CA CYS A 174 -6.36 3.64 -14.10
C CYS A 174 -6.09 2.71 -12.92
N ASP A 175 -6.33 1.41 -13.12
CA ASP A 175 -5.96 0.33 -12.18
C ASP A 175 -4.44 0.26 -11.89
N GLY A 176 -3.97 -0.71 -11.11
CA GLY A 176 -2.56 -1.00 -10.93
C GLY A 176 -2.37 -2.11 -9.89
N ASN A 177 -1.13 -2.47 -9.60
CA ASN A 177 -0.87 -3.22 -8.39
C ASN A 177 -1.05 -2.29 -7.21
N LEU A 178 -1.99 -2.60 -6.33
CA LEU A 178 -2.34 -1.75 -5.20
C LEU A 178 -1.58 -2.19 -3.94
N ALA A 179 -1.17 -1.23 -3.13
CA ALA A 179 -0.70 -1.47 -1.77
C ALA A 179 -1.05 -0.27 -0.90
N GLY A 180 -1.28 -0.49 0.39
CA GLY A 180 -1.56 0.61 1.29
C GLY A 180 -1.51 0.28 2.77
N GLY A 181 -1.96 1.23 3.57
CA GLY A 181 -1.93 1.17 5.03
C GLY A 181 -1.13 2.29 5.70
N ALA A 182 -1.21 2.34 7.02
CA ALA A 182 -0.52 3.30 7.87
C ALA A 182 1.00 3.11 7.88
N GLY A 183 1.73 4.23 7.94
CA GLY A 183 3.20 4.28 8.01
C GLY A 183 3.91 3.91 6.71
N ASN A 184 3.17 3.76 5.62
CA ASN A 184 3.76 3.43 4.34
C ASN A 184 4.41 4.66 3.68
N THR A 185 5.49 4.41 2.97
CA THR A 185 6.16 5.30 2.01
C THR A 185 6.34 4.58 0.67
N GLY A 186 6.80 5.31 -0.36
CA GLY A 186 7.22 4.72 -1.64
C GLY A 186 8.16 3.51 -1.48
N ALA A 187 9.12 3.58 -0.55
CA ALA A 187 10.03 2.48 -0.27
C ALA A 187 9.30 1.26 0.35
N THR A 188 8.42 1.48 1.33
CA THR A 188 7.71 0.37 1.98
C THR A 188 6.76 -0.37 1.02
N VAL A 189 6.09 0.34 0.11
CA VAL A 189 5.18 -0.30 -0.85
C VAL A 189 5.95 -1.07 -1.93
N ALA A 190 7.14 -0.59 -2.31
CA ALA A 190 8.07 -1.35 -3.15
C ALA A 190 8.41 -2.71 -2.52
N GLN A 191 8.69 -2.72 -1.22
CA GLN A 191 8.95 -3.95 -0.47
C GLN A 191 7.71 -4.86 -0.40
N LYS A 192 6.53 -4.31 -0.08
CA LYS A 192 5.28 -5.09 -0.02
C LYS A 192 4.97 -5.80 -1.33
N TRP A 193 5.18 -5.13 -2.47
CA TRP A 193 4.98 -5.78 -3.77
C TRP A 193 6.01 -6.86 -4.07
N TRP A 194 7.26 -6.72 -3.59
CA TRP A 194 8.26 -7.78 -3.71
C TRP A 194 7.90 -9.03 -2.88
N ASP A 195 7.42 -8.81 -1.66
CA ASP A 195 7.11 -9.91 -0.73
C ASP A 195 5.83 -10.67 -1.11
N SER A 196 4.97 -10.07 -1.92
CA SER A 196 3.76 -10.70 -2.42
C SER A 196 3.97 -11.30 -3.81
N LEU A 197 3.91 -12.63 -3.92
CA LEU A 197 4.07 -13.38 -5.18
C LEU A 197 3.33 -12.78 -6.39
N PRO A 198 2.00 -12.54 -6.34
CA PRO A 198 1.27 -12.02 -7.50
C PRO A 198 1.71 -10.59 -7.87
N HIS A 199 1.97 -9.72 -6.90
CA HIS A 199 2.42 -8.35 -7.17
C HIS A 199 3.86 -8.34 -7.69
N ARG A 200 4.74 -9.19 -7.15
CA ARG A 200 6.12 -9.34 -7.61
C ARG A 200 6.16 -9.77 -9.07
N ALA A 201 5.33 -10.75 -9.44
CA ALA A 201 5.25 -11.26 -10.80
C ALA A 201 4.89 -10.17 -11.83
N THR A 202 4.10 -9.16 -11.44
CA THR A 202 3.61 -8.13 -12.37
C THR A 202 4.41 -6.82 -12.29
N VAL A 203 4.88 -6.41 -11.11
CA VAL A 203 5.62 -5.17 -10.86
C VAL A 203 7.12 -5.34 -11.08
N TYR A 204 7.71 -6.47 -10.63
CA TYR A 204 9.14 -6.71 -10.75
C TYR A 204 9.48 -7.62 -11.93
N ARG A 205 8.55 -8.49 -12.35
CA ARG A 205 8.72 -9.43 -13.45
C ARG A 205 10.09 -10.14 -13.40
N PRO A 206 10.36 -10.93 -12.35
CA PRO A 206 11.66 -11.58 -12.18
C PRO A 206 12.05 -12.48 -13.35
N ASP A 207 11.07 -13.03 -14.07
CA ASP A 207 11.30 -13.90 -15.24
C ASP A 207 11.46 -13.13 -16.56
N PHE A 208 11.50 -11.79 -16.54
CA PHE A 208 11.70 -10.98 -17.74
C PHE A 208 13.16 -11.07 -18.21
N VAL A 209 13.37 -11.65 -19.40
CA VAL A 209 14.69 -11.88 -20.00
C VAL A 209 15.14 -10.81 -21.01
N GLY A 210 14.39 -9.71 -21.14
CA GLY A 210 14.69 -8.62 -22.09
C GLY A 210 15.49 -7.47 -21.47
N SER A 211 15.82 -6.47 -22.31
CA SER A 211 16.42 -5.22 -21.84
C SER A 211 15.40 -4.38 -21.07
N THR A 212 15.82 -3.80 -19.94
CA THR A 212 15.03 -2.86 -19.13
C THR A 212 15.15 -1.40 -19.59
N ALA A 213 15.94 -1.11 -20.63
CA ALA A 213 16.14 0.25 -21.13
C ALA A 213 14.83 0.92 -21.61
N HIS A 214 13.89 0.12 -22.12
CA HIS A 214 12.57 0.50 -22.64
C HIS A 214 11.42 0.10 -21.71
N VAL A 215 11.75 -0.24 -20.46
CA VAL A 215 10.76 -0.52 -19.43
C VAL A 215 10.54 0.75 -18.65
N CYS A 216 9.28 1.10 -18.45
CA CYS A 216 8.87 2.12 -17.51
C CYS A 216 8.06 1.52 -16.37
N ILE A 217 8.35 1.99 -15.16
CA ILE A 217 7.55 1.70 -13.98
C ILE A 217 6.76 2.93 -13.67
N LEU A 218 5.45 2.82 -13.83
CA LEU A 218 4.53 3.88 -13.44
C LEU A 218 4.25 3.75 -11.95
N PHE A 219 4.16 4.88 -11.26
CA PHE A 219 3.90 4.94 -9.83
C PHE A 219 2.99 6.12 -9.49
N ALA A 220 2.08 5.90 -8.55
CA ALA A 220 1.32 6.96 -7.91
C ALA A 220 1.10 6.60 -6.44
N ALA A 221 0.96 7.62 -5.60
CA ALA A 221 0.60 7.50 -4.20
C ALA A 221 -0.37 8.61 -3.79
N THR A 222 -1.15 8.36 -2.76
CA THR A 222 -1.99 9.36 -2.08
C THR A 222 -1.85 9.19 -0.58
N HIS A 223 -1.91 10.28 0.16
CA HIS A 223 -1.68 10.34 1.60
C HIS A 223 -2.93 10.89 2.31
N GLY A 224 -3.40 10.14 3.30
CA GLY A 224 -4.67 10.38 3.97
C GLY A 224 -5.88 9.90 3.16
N GLY A 225 -7.04 10.32 3.63
CA GLY A 225 -8.33 9.94 3.08
C GLY A 225 -9.47 10.44 3.94
N LEU A 226 -10.65 10.48 3.34
CA LEU A 226 -11.88 10.84 4.00
C LEU A 226 -12.50 9.61 4.68
N PRO A 227 -13.31 9.82 5.73
CA PRO A 227 -13.51 11.09 6.41
C PRO A 227 -12.40 11.45 7.41
N ASN A 228 -11.52 10.52 7.78
CA ASN A 228 -10.65 10.67 8.95
C ASN A 228 -9.33 9.89 8.90
N GLU A 229 -8.86 9.50 7.72
CA GLU A 229 -7.58 8.80 7.62
C GLU A 229 -6.41 9.80 7.70
N PRO A 230 -5.41 9.55 8.56
CA PRO A 230 -4.28 10.46 8.73
C PRO A 230 -3.39 10.45 7.49
N THR A 231 -2.61 11.51 7.28
CA THR A 231 -1.63 11.59 6.18
C THR A 231 -0.58 10.47 6.20
N SER A 232 -0.40 9.78 7.32
CA SER A 232 0.45 8.58 7.41
C SER A 232 -0.18 7.34 6.77
N PHE A 233 -1.47 7.35 6.43
CA PHE A 233 -2.12 6.30 5.66
C PHE A 233 -1.89 6.54 4.17
N VAL A 234 -1.17 5.64 3.51
CA VAL A 234 -0.84 5.78 2.09
C VAL A 234 -1.55 4.71 1.29
N ARG A 235 -2.11 5.12 0.14
CA ARG A 235 -2.50 4.22 -0.95
C ARG A 235 -1.53 4.42 -2.10
N ALA A 236 -1.03 3.35 -2.69
CA ALA A 236 -0.11 3.40 -3.81
C ALA A 236 -0.51 2.42 -4.92
N ALA A 237 -0.14 2.76 -6.14
CA ALA A 237 -0.34 1.94 -7.32
C ALA A 237 0.93 1.90 -8.17
N SER A 238 1.23 0.74 -8.77
CA SER A 238 2.31 0.62 -9.74
C SER A 238 2.02 -0.32 -10.90
N ARG A 239 2.63 -0.02 -12.06
CA ARG A 239 2.53 -0.82 -13.28
C ARG A 239 3.87 -0.90 -14.01
N TRP A 240 4.14 -2.09 -14.53
CA TRP A 240 5.18 -2.31 -15.54
C TRP A 240 4.62 -2.06 -16.94
N VAL A 241 5.20 -1.11 -17.68
CA VAL A 241 4.82 -0.78 -19.05
C VAL A 241 6.05 -0.63 -19.95
N ARG A 242 5.81 -0.45 -21.25
CA ARG A 242 6.85 -0.10 -22.22
C ARG A 242 6.91 1.42 -22.42
N CYS A 243 8.13 1.94 -22.52
CA CYS A 243 8.47 3.23 -23.08
C CYS A 243 9.62 3.05 -24.10
#